data_AF-A0A7C4B7G0-F1
#
_entry.id   AF-A0A7C4B7G0-F1
#
_cell.length_a   1.000
_cell.length_b   1.000
_cell.length_c   1.000
_cell.angle_alpha   90.00
_cell.angle_beta   90.00
_cell.angle_gamma   90.00
#
_symmetry.space_group_name_H-M   'P 1'
#
loop_
_entity.id
_entity.type
_entity.pdbx_description
1 polymer ?
#
loop_
_entity_poly.entity_id
_entity_poly.type
_entity_poly.pdbx_seq_one_letter_code
_entity_poly.pdbx_strand_id
1 'polypeptide(L)'
;TEMEQQKVRKKILMEFNKNNLLSSRNLPINNTISIKQIYSKSTGDLGMDIDIYLKELSKNNMDAIVVDLTHPDIGIPTVRVIVPELISYSGIPLRESFLINIMGAKEKLHRLF
;
A
#
# COMPACT_ATOMS: atom_id res chain seq x y z
N THR A 1 -25.89 17.00 3.11
CA THR A 1 -26.19 16.85 4.56
C THR A 1 -25.94 15.41 5.01
N GLU A 2 -25.91 15.11 6.31
CA GLU A 2 -25.71 13.72 6.82
C GLU A 2 -26.72 12.73 6.21
N MET A 3 -27.97 13.18 6.07
CA MET A 3 -29.06 12.48 5.38
C MET A 3 -28.70 12.08 3.94
N GLU A 4 -27.98 12.91 3.20
CA GLU A 4 -27.55 12.57 1.83
C GLU A 4 -26.42 11.56 1.82
N GLN A 5 -25.46 11.66 2.75
CA GLN A 5 -24.41 10.66 2.88
C GLN A 5 -24.98 9.29 3.25
N GLN A 6 -26.02 9.24 4.10
CA GLN A 6 -26.71 8.00 4.43
C GLN A 6 -27.45 7.39 3.23
N LYS A 7 -28.05 8.22 2.35
CA LYS A 7 -28.66 7.76 1.09
C LYS A 7 -27.62 7.17 0.13
N VAL A 8 -26.47 7.81 -0.02
CA VAL A 8 -25.37 7.31 -0.86
C VAL A 8 -24.84 5.98 -0.33
N ARG A 9 -24.62 5.85 0.98
CA ARG A 9 -24.16 4.59 1.61
C ARG A 9 -25.16 3.44 1.37
N LYS A 10 -26.47 3.70 1.54
CA LYS A 10 -27.51 2.70 1.28
C LYS A 10 -27.55 2.27 -0.18
N LYS A 11 -27.43 3.23 -1.11
CA LYS A 11 -27.40 2.94 -2.56
C LYS A 11 -26.19 2.06 -2.94
N ILE A 12 -24.99 2.43 -2.49
CA ILE A 12 -23.77 1.65 -2.76
C ILE A 12 -23.89 0.24 -2.18
N LEU A 13 -24.41 0.10 -0.96
CA LEU A 13 -24.60 -1.21 -0.32
C LEU A 13 -25.60 -2.10 -1.09
N MET A 14 -26.65 -1.51 -1.66
CA MET A 14 -27.64 -2.23 -2.49
C MET A 14 -27.07 -2.63 -3.85
N GLU A 15 -26.20 -1.80 -4.44
CA GLU A 15 -25.52 -2.10 -5.71
C GLU A 15 -24.29 -3.01 -5.54
N PHE A 16 -23.83 -3.20 -4.30
CA PHE A 16 -22.67 -4.01 -3.97
C PHE A 16 -22.98 -5.51 -4.12
N ASN A 17 -22.67 -6.03 -5.30
CA ASN A 17 -22.72 -7.47 -5.53
C ASN A 17 -21.46 -8.14 -4.96
N LYS A 18 -21.62 -8.83 -3.83
CA LYS A 18 -20.55 -9.61 -3.18
C LYS A 18 -19.89 -10.64 -4.12
N ASN A 19 -20.62 -11.12 -5.13
CA ASN A 19 -20.10 -12.09 -6.10
C ASN A 19 -19.08 -11.47 -7.09
N ASN A 20 -19.05 -10.14 -7.22
CA ASN A 20 -18.05 -9.44 -8.03
C ASN A 20 -16.69 -9.31 -7.31
N LEU A 21 -16.65 -9.47 -5.98
CA LEU A 21 -15.40 -9.42 -5.22
C LEU A 21 -14.62 -10.73 -5.26
N LEU A 22 -15.29 -11.84 -5.58
CA LEU A 22 -14.72 -13.19 -5.51
C LEU A 22 -15.06 -13.97 -6.77
N SER A 23 -14.77 -13.41 -7.94
CA SER A 23 -14.28 -14.27 -9.02
C SER A 23 -12.82 -14.61 -8.73
N SER A 24 -12.58 -15.32 -7.62
CA SER A 24 -11.33 -16.03 -7.45
C SER A 24 -11.24 -16.92 -8.67
N ARG A 25 -10.37 -16.60 -9.62
CA ARG A 25 -10.00 -17.55 -10.67
C ARG A 25 -9.72 -18.85 -9.91
N ASN A 26 -10.41 -19.93 -10.25
CA ASN A 26 -10.04 -21.24 -9.75
C ASN A 26 -8.57 -21.42 -10.13
N LEU A 27 -7.65 -21.25 -9.18
CA LEU A 27 -6.25 -21.47 -9.43
C LEU A 27 -6.13 -22.96 -9.76
N PRO A 28 -5.42 -23.33 -10.85
CA PRO A 28 -5.21 -24.73 -11.14
C PRO A 28 -4.54 -25.39 -9.92
N ILE A 29 -5.13 -26.51 -9.47
CA ILE A 29 -4.70 -27.25 -8.26
C ILE A 29 -3.19 -27.53 -8.26
N ASN A 30 -2.61 -27.67 -9.45
CA ASN A 30 -1.19 -27.90 -9.70
C ASN A 30 -0.25 -26.75 -9.27
N ASN A 31 -0.78 -25.59 -8.88
CA ASN A 31 0.01 -24.43 -8.41
C ASN A 31 -0.09 -24.20 -6.89
N THR A 32 -0.55 -25.19 -6.14
CA THR A 32 -0.69 -25.09 -4.68
C THR A 32 0.57 -25.56 -3.97
N ILE A 33 1.18 -24.70 -3.14
CA ILE A 33 2.27 -25.07 -2.25
C ILE A 33 1.78 -25.09 -0.79
N SER A 34 2.41 -25.92 0.05
CA SER A 34 2.10 -25.92 1.48
C SER A 34 2.64 -24.67 2.14
N ILE A 35 1.89 -24.06 3.07
CA ILE A 35 2.40 -22.96 3.91
C ILE A 35 3.70 -23.33 4.64
N LYS A 36 3.87 -24.61 5.00
CA LYS A 36 5.08 -25.13 5.67
C LYS A 36 6.33 -25.06 4.79
N GLN A 37 6.16 -24.92 3.47
CA GLN A 37 7.27 -24.75 2.52
C GLN A 37 7.69 -23.28 2.38
N ILE A 38 6.91 -22.34 2.92
CA ILE A 38 7.24 -20.91 2.92
C ILE A 38 8.06 -20.61 4.17
N TYR A 39 9.30 -20.21 3.97
CA TYR A 39 10.21 -19.87 5.07
C TYR A 39 9.85 -18.53 5.71
N SER A 40 9.80 -18.49 7.04
CA SER A 40 9.63 -17.24 7.79
C SER A 40 10.94 -16.46 7.80
N LYS A 41 10.91 -15.22 7.34
CA LYS A 41 12.04 -14.28 7.47
C LYS A 41 12.01 -13.44 8.75
N SER A 42 11.02 -13.64 9.64
CA SER A 42 10.96 -12.87 10.88
C SER A 42 12.09 -13.26 11.82
N THR A 43 12.76 -12.24 12.34
CA THR A 43 13.87 -12.33 13.28
C THR A 43 13.42 -12.25 14.74
N GLY A 44 12.17 -11.87 14.98
CA GLY A 44 11.65 -11.56 16.32
C GLY A 44 12.01 -10.16 16.82
N ASP A 45 12.83 -9.41 16.07
CA ASP A 45 13.13 -8.01 16.33
C ASP A 45 12.50 -7.13 15.25
N LEU A 46 11.67 -6.17 15.68
CA LEU A 46 10.92 -5.33 14.75
C LEU A 46 11.84 -4.45 13.89
N GLY A 47 12.95 -3.95 14.44
CA GLY A 47 13.90 -3.11 13.71
C GLY A 47 14.60 -3.89 12.61
N MET A 48 15.12 -5.06 12.95
CA MET A 48 15.76 -5.97 11.98
C MET A 48 14.79 -6.43 10.90
N ASP A 49 13.53 -6.71 11.27
CA ASP A 49 12.51 -7.11 10.29
C ASP A 49 12.24 -5.97 9.29
N ILE A 50 12.11 -4.72 9.76
CA ILE A 50 11.96 -3.53 8.89
C ILE A 50 13.16 -3.40 7.95
N ASP A 51 14.38 -3.52 8.46
CA ASP A 51 15.61 -3.41 7.66
C ASP A 51 15.68 -4.49 6.58
N ILE A 52 15.28 -5.72 6.90
CA ILE A 52 15.18 -6.82 5.93
C ILE A 52 14.20 -6.44 4.82
N TYR A 53 13.01 -5.93 5.15
CA TYR A 53 12.03 -5.54 4.13
C TYR A 53 12.52 -4.39 3.25
N LEU A 54 13.10 -3.33 3.84
CA LEU A 54 13.64 -2.21 3.09
C LEU A 54 14.77 -2.64 2.14
N LYS A 55 15.64 -3.54 2.61
CA LYS A 55 16.73 -4.10 1.81
C LYS A 55 16.21 -4.95 0.64
N GLU A 56 15.21 -5.79 0.87
CA GLU A 56 14.61 -6.61 -0.19
C GLU A 56 13.88 -5.75 -1.22
N LEU A 57 13.18 -4.70 -0.79
CA LEU A 57 12.56 -3.72 -1.69
C LEU A 57 13.60 -3.01 -2.57
N SER A 58 14.68 -2.50 -1.97
CA SER A 58 15.74 -1.81 -2.71
C SER A 58 16.47 -2.73 -3.69
N LYS A 59 16.74 -3.99 -3.32
CA LYS A 59 17.32 -5.00 -4.23
C LYS A 59 16.49 -5.24 -5.50
N ASN A 60 15.18 -5.00 -5.44
CA ASN A 60 14.26 -5.18 -6.57
C ASN A 60 13.94 -3.84 -7.28
N ASN A 61 14.68 -2.77 -7.01
CA ASN A 61 14.42 -1.41 -7.53
C ASN A 61 13.05 -0.85 -7.12
N MET A 62 12.55 -1.25 -5.93
CA MET A 62 11.26 -0.82 -5.40
C MET A 62 11.47 0.02 -4.12
N ASP A 63 12.26 1.08 -4.21
CA ASP A 63 12.64 1.85 -3.02
C ASP A 63 11.42 2.44 -2.29
N ALA A 64 11.45 2.34 -0.96
CA ALA A 64 10.41 2.89 -0.10
C ALA A 64 10.78 4.31 0.35
N ILE A 65 9.80 5.21 0.32
CA ILE A 65 9.89 6.57 0.85
C ILE A 65 9.10 6.59 2.16
N VAL A 66 9.76 6.95 3.26
CA VAL A 66 9.14 7.07 4.59
C VAL A 66 8.99 8.55 4.94
N VAL A 67 7.78 8.96 5.28
CA VAL A 67 7.46 10.34 5.69
C VAL A 67 6.94 10.30 7.12
N ASP A 68 7.59 11.06 8.01
CA ASP A 68 7.12 11.26 9.38
C ASP A 68 5.90 12.20 9.38
N LEU A 69 4.82 11.75 10.03
CA LEU A 69 3.57 12.45 10.20
C LEU A 69 3.21 12.61 11.68
N THR A 70 4.19 12.45 12.57
CA THR A 70 4.02 12.61 14.01
C THR A 70 3.54 14.03 14.33
N HIS A 71 2.35 14.13 14.93
CA HIS A 71 1.84 15.43 15.37
C HIS A 71 2.57 15.86 16.65
N PRO A 72 3.17 17.06 16.70
CA PRO A 72 4.04 17.48 17.81
C PRO A 72 3.31 17.45 19.16
N ASP A 73 2.04 17.84 19.19
CA ASP A 73 1.26 17.90 20.44
C ASP A 73 0.68 16.56 20.90
N ILE A 74 0.60 15.55 20.02
CA ILE A 74 0.02 14.23 20.34
C ILE A 74 1.14 13.25 20.71
N GLY A 75 2.33 13.39 20.11
CA GLY A 75 3.51 12.59 20.44
C GLY A 75 3.43 11.12 20.04
N ILE A 76 2.45 10.72 19.21
CA ILE A 76 2.30 9.34 18.72
C ILE A 76 3.05 9.19 17.39
N PRO A 77 4.08 8.32 17.31
CA PRO A 77 4.84 8.10 16.09
C PRO A 77 3.94 7.58 14.96
N THR A 78 3.85 8.36 13.89
CA THR A 78 3.03 8.00 12.72
C THR A 78 3.84 8.22 11.46
N VAL A 79 3.85 7.24 10.56
CA VAL A 79 4.58 7.33 9.29
C VAL A 79 3.69 7.00 8.11
N ARG A 80 3.96 7.63 6.97
CA ARG A 80 3.44 7.23 5.67
C ARG A 80 4.56 6.60 4.85
N VAL A 81 4.36 5.35 4.45
CA VAL A 81 5.27 4.62 3.57
C VAL A 81 4.72 4.64 2.15
N ILE A 82 5.54 5.04 1.19
CA ILE A 82 5.20 5.10 -0.23
C ILE A 82 6.19 4.24 -0.99
N VAL A 83 5.71 3.25 -1.75
CA VAL A 83 6.53 2.43 -2.65
C VAL A 83 6.02 2.67 -4.07
N PRO A 84 6.67 3.56 -4.86
CA PRO A 84 6.13 4.02 -6.15
C PRO A 84 5.89 2.89 -7.16
N GLU A 85 6.84 1.95 -7.24
CA GLU A 85 6.83 0.84 -8.20
C GLU A 85 5.95 -0.34 -7.76
N LEU A 86 5.31 -0.24 -6.59
CA LEU A 86 4.40 -1.29 -6.13
C LEU A 86 3.07 -1.18 -6.88
N ILE A 87 2.76 -2.22 -7.65
CA ILE A 87 1.47 -2.33 -8.36
C ILE A 87 0.35 -2.32 -7.31
N SER A 88 -0.33 -1.18 -7.18
CA SER A 88 -1.49 -1.03 -6.29
C SER A 88 -2.72 -1.68 -6.93
N TYR A 89 -2.82 -3.00 -6.78
CA TYR A 89 -4.00 -3.76 -7.22
C TYR A 89 -5.11 -3.71 -6.16
N SER A 90 -5.56 -2.50 -5.79
CA SER A 90 -6.66 -2.29 -4.82
C SER A 90 -7.93 -1.72 -5.46
N GLY A 91 -8.02 -1.71 -6.80
CA GLY A 91 -9.23 -1.33 -7.53
C GLY A 91 -9.50 0.17 -7.62
N ILE A 92 -8.62 1.01 -7.10
CA ILE A 92 -8.64 2.46 -7.34
C ILE A 92 -7.56 2.77 -8.37
N PRO A 93 -7.89 3.31 -9.55
CA PRO A 93 -6.88 3.89 -10.42
C PRO A 93 -6.27 5.08 -9.68
N LEU A 94 -5.10 4.85 -9.06
CA LEU A 94 -4.25 5.94 -8.61
C LEU A 94 -3.94 6.75 -9.87
N ARG A 95 -4.40 8.00 -9.90
CA ARG A 95 -4.13 8.88 -11.04
C ARG A 95 -2.61 9.04 -11.13
N GLU A 96 -2.04 8.56 -12.21
CA GLU A 96 -0.62 8.68 -12.56
C GLU A 96 -0.13 10.14 -12.45
N SER A 97 -0.99 11.10 -12.76
CA SER A 97 -0.73 12.54 -12.59
C SER A 97 -0.47 12.98 -11.13
N PHE A 98 -1.01 12.27 -10.14
CA PHE A 98 -0.76 12.53 -8.73
C PHE A 98 0.64 12.05 -8.32
N LEU A 99 1.09 10.92 -8.87
CA LEU A 99 2.43 10.39 -8.65
C LEU A 99 3.49 11.25 -9.37
N ILE A 100 3.24 11.65 -10.62
CA ILE A 100 4.13 12.53 -11.40
C ILE A 100 4.32 13.88 -10.69
N ASN A 101 3.27 14.46 -10.10
CA ASN A 101 3.41 15.70 -9.33
C ASN A 101 4.28 15.53 -8.08
N ILE A 102 4.15 14.41 -7.37
CA ILE A 102 4.98 14.10 -6.18
C ILE A 102 6.44 13.87 -6.59
N MET A 103 6.68 13.15 -7.69
CA MET A 103 8.02 12.85 -8.21
C MET A 103 8.71 14.09 -8.80
N GLY A 104 7.98 14.91 -9.57
CA GLY A 104 8.50 16.17 -10.12
C GLY A 104 8.77 17.24 -9.06
N ALA A 105 8.05 17.22 -7.93
CA ALA A 105 8.37 18.06 -6.77
C ALA A 105 9.71 17.67 -6.14
N LYS A 106 10.05 16.37 -6.13
CA LYS A 106 11.32 15.84 -5.62
C LYS A 106 12.51 16.27 -6.48
N GLU A 107 12.37 16.31 -7.81
CA GLU A 107 13.41 16.82 -8.72
C GLU A 107 13.67 18.32 -8.54
N LYS A 108 12.64 19.12 -8.24
CA LYS A 108 12.80 20.55 -7.95
C LYS A 108 13.53 20.80 -6.63
N LEU A 109 13.22 20.03 -5.58
CA LEU A 109 13.90 20.10 -4.29
C LEU A 109 15.39 19.76 -4.38
N HIS A 110 15.76 18.80 -5.23
CA HIS A 110 17.15 18.39 -5.43
C HIS A 110 17.99 19.37 -6.26
N ARG A 111 17.36 20.37 -6.91
CA ARG A 111 18.04 21.46 -7.64
C ARG A 111 18.15 22.75 -6.85
N LEU A 112 17.57 22.80 -5.65
CA LEU A 112 17.53 23.97 -4.78
C LEU A 112 18.48 23.85 -3.56
N PHE A 113 19.25 22.76 -3.48
CA PHE A 113 20.35 22.54 -2.54
C PHE A 113 21.61 22.13 -3.29
#